data_AF-A0A4Q6C8S9-F1
#
_entry.id   AF-A0A4Q6C8S9-F1
#
_cell.length_a   1.000
_cell.length_b   1.000
_cell.length_c   1.000
_cell.angle_alpha   90.00
_cell.angle_beta   90.00
_cell.angle_gamma   90.00
#
_symmetry.space_group_name_H-M   'P 1'
#
loop_
_entity.id
_entity.type
_entity.pdbx_description
1 polymer ?
#
loop_
_entity_poly.entity_id
_entity_poly.type
_entity_poly.pdbx_seq_one_letter_code
_entity_poly.pdbx_strand_id
1 'polypeptide(L)'
;MADEKSNIHNLIETDADTAAANRKEGMKRERNLDLILDIPLRVTVELGRTKMMVSDLLNLGQGSVIELSKLAGEPMEVLVNDKLVARGEAVVVNEKFGVRLTDIISPAERVESLK
;
A
#
# COMPACT_ATOMS: atom_id res chain seq x y z
N MET A 1 -16.14 -54.67 42.98
CA MET A 1 -15.76 -53.51 43.82
C MET A 1 -14.33 -53.20 43.48
N ALA A 2 -14.01 -51.93 43.19
CA ALA A 2 -12.73 -51.40 42.70
C ALA A 2 -12.47 -51.72 41.20
N ASP A 3 -12.03 -50.82 40.32
CA ASP A 3 -11.23 -49.61 40.50
C ASP A 3 -11.62 -48.49 39.50
N GLU A 4 -11.94 -47.33 40.05
CA GLU A 4 -11.96 -46.04 39.38
C GLU A 4 -10.66 -45.34 39.75
N LYS A 5 -9.60 -45.37 38.92
CA LYS A 5 -8.48 -44.40 39.02
C LYS A 5 -7.73 -44.17 37.71
N SER A 6 -7.56 -42.87 37.44
CA SER A 6 -6.49 -42.20 36.69
C SER A 6 -6.49 -42.28 35.17
N ASN A 7 -7.18 -41.31 34.56
CA ASN A 7 -6.74 -40.74 33.29
C ASN A 7 -6.67 -39.21 33.43
N ILE A 8 -5.68 -38.72 34.19
CA ILE A 8 -5.34 -37.29 34.24
C ILE A 8 -3.83 -37.11 34.44
N HIS A 9 -3.03 -37.54 33.46
CA HIS A 9 -1.68 -36.98 33.32
C HIS A 9 -1.19 -37.13 31.88
N ASN A 10 -1.44 -36.09 31.08
CA ASN A 10 -0.41 -35.45 30.25
C ASN A 10 -1.04 -34.32 29.44
N LEU A 11 -0.96 -33.11 29.98
CA LEU A 11 -1.16 -31.89 29.20
C LEU A 11 -0.35 -30.72 29.79
N ILE A 12 0.94 -30.93 30.09
CA ILE A 12 1.95 -29.86 30.11
C ILE A 12 3.30 -30.49 29.76
N GLU A 13 3.61 -30.62 28.48
CA GLU A 13 5.00 -30.56 27.98
C GLU A 13 4.97 -29.51 26.87
N THR A 14 5.25 -28.26 27.26
CA THR A 14 5.40 -27.15 26.32
C THR A 14 6.90 -27.00 26.06
N ASP A 15 7.38 -27.75 25.08
CA ASP A 15 8.81 -27.84 24.79
C ASP A 15 9.36 -26.50 24.30
N ALA A 16 10.38 -26.00 25.02
CA ALA A 16 11.14 -24.79 24.71
C ALA A 16 11.72 -24.78 23.28
N ASP A 17 11.86 -25.95 22.65
CA ASP A 17 12.29 -26.10 21.25
C ASP A 17 11.27 -25.54 20.25
N THR A 18 9.97 -25.64 20.53
CA THR A 18 8.91 -25.10 19.66
C THR A 18 8.94 -23.56 19.64
N ALA A 19 9.28 -22.94 20.77
CA ALA A 19 9.43 -21.48 20.87
C ALA A 19 10.70 -20.95 20.18
N ALA A 20 11.78 -21.74 20.14
CA ALA A 20 13.03 -21.37 19.48
C ALA A 20 12.94 -21.46 17.95
N ALA A 21 12.23 -22.45 17.42
CA ALA A 21 11.95 -22.57 15.99
C ALA A 21 11.07 -21.42 15.49
N ASN A 22 10.03 -21.05 16.25
CA ASN A 22 9.12 -19.95 15.89
C ASN A 22 9.83 -18.58 15.92
N ARG A 23 10.78 -18.37 16.85
CA ARG A 23 11.63 -17.15 16.87
C ARG A 23 12.59 -17.08 15.68
N LYS A 24 13.17 -18.20 15.26
CA LYS A 24 14.06 -18.25 14.08
C LYS A 24 13.31 -18.00 12.77
N GLU A 25 12.07 -18.46 12.66
CA GLU A 25 11.19 -18.14 11.52
C GLU A 25 10.77 -16.67 11.50
N GLY A 26 10.38 -16.09 12.65
CA GLY A 26 10.07 -14.67 12.76
C GLY A 26 11.24 -13.79 12.30
N MET A 27 12.45 -14.06 12.81
CA MET A 27 13.67 -13.36 12.39
C MET A 27 14.05 -13.60 10.92
N LYS A 28 13.69 -14.74 10.30
CA LYS A 28 13.89 -14.95 8.86
C LYS A 28 12.88 -14.16 8.02
N ARG A 29 11.62 -14.06 8.45
CA ARG A 29 10.58 -13.26 7.77
C ARG A 29 10.90 -11.77 7.84
N GLU A 30 11.32 -11.27 9.00
CA GLU A 30 11.75 -9.87 9.20
C GLU A 30 12.91 -9.51 8.27
N ARG A 31 13.99 -10.31 8.27
CA ARG A 31 15.16 -10.10 7.39
C ARG A 31 14.84 -10.15 5.90
N ASN A 32 13.82 -10.91 5.49
CA ASN A 32 13.44 -11.00 4.08
C ASN A 32 12.54 -9.82 3.67
N LEU A 33 11.79 -9.26 4.61
CA LEU A 33 11.05 -8.02 4.39
C LEU A 33 12.03 -6.85 4.25
N ASP A 34 13.08 -6.80 5.08
CA ASP A 34 14.14 -5.77 5.01
C ASP A 34 14.77 -5.67 3.62
N LEU A 35 14.92 -6.79 2.89
CA LEU A 35 15.46 -6.82 1.52
C LEU A 35 14.50 -6.22 0.46
N ILE A 36 13.19 -6.21 0.71
CA ILE A 36 12.17 -5.72 -0.23
C ILE A 36 11.91 -4.22 -0.02
N LEU A 37 12.21 -3.68 1.16
CA LEU A 37 11.98 -2.26 1.49
C LEU A 37 12.77 -1.29 0.60
N ASP A 38 13.88 -1.74 -0.01
CA ASP A 38 14.76 -0.92 -0.85
C ASP A 38 14.36 -0.92 -2.35
N ILE A 39 13.24 -1.54 -2.72
CA ILE A 39 12.79 -1.59 -4.11
C ILE A 39 12.17 -0.23 -4.51
N PRO A 40 12.70 0.46 -5.53
CA PRO A 40 12.12 1.71 -6.00
C PRO A 40 10.76 1.48 -6.67
N LEU A 41 9.78 2.31 -6.31
CA LEU A 41 8.42 2.25 -6.87
C LEU A 41 8.07 3.53 -7.63
N ARG A 42 7.28 3.39 -8.69
CA ARG A 42 6.74 4.54 -9.42
C ARG A 42 5.55 5.10 -8.66
N VAL A 43 5.68 6.35 -8.22
CA VAL A 43 4.57 7.12 -7.63
C VAL A 43 4.08 8.11 -8.67
N THR A 44 2.78 8.07 -8.97
CA THR A 44 2.11 8.99 -9.90
C THR A 44 1.10 9.81 -9.11
N VAL A 45 1.12 11.12 -9.30
CA VAL A 45 0.10 12.02 -8.75
C VAL A 45 -0.72 12.56 -9.91
N GLU A 46 -2.03 12.34 -9.87
CA GLU A 46 -2.92 12.75 -10.94
C GLU A 46 -3.82 13.91 -10.52
N LEU A 47 -3.79 14.97 -11.32
CA LEU A 47 -4.75 16.07 -11.23
C LEU A 47 -6.14 15.57 -11.64
N GLY A 48 -6.24 14.82 -12.74
CA GLY A 48 -7.49 14.24 -13.23
C GLY A 48 -7.29 13.53 -14.57
N ARG A 49 -8.34 12.85 -15.02
CA ARG A 49 -8.39 12.11 -16.29
C ARG A 49 -9.53 12.66 -17.15
N THR A 50 -9.45 12.44 -18.46
CA THR A 50 -10.58 12.65 -19.36
C THR A 50 -10.49 11.67 -20.53
N LYS A 51 -11.59 11.50 -21.26
CA LYS A 51 -11.63 10.73 -22.51
C LYS A 51 -11.93 11.69 -23.65
N MET A 52 -11.22 11.55 -24.75
CA MET A 52 -11.44 12.34 -25.96
C MET A 52 -11.35 11.46 -27.20
N MET A 53 -11.98 11.89 -28.29
CA MET A 53 -11.86 11.20 -29.57
C MET A 53 -10.47 11.45 -30.17
N VAL A 54 -10.00 10.52 -31.00
CA VAL A 54 -8.71 10.66 -31.69
C VAL A 54 -8.68 11.92 -32.56
N SER A 55 -9.82 12.28 -33.17
CA SER A 55 -9.97 13.52 -33.93
C SER A 55 -9.67 14.76 -33.09
N ASP A 56 -10.18 14.82 -31.86
CA ASP A 56 -10.01 15.96 -30.97
C ASP A 56 -8.56 16.08 -30.52
N LEU A 57 -7.93 14.94 -30.21
CA LEU A 57 -6.50 14.86 -29.86
C LEU A 57 -5.61 15.42 -30.99
N LEU A 58 -5.88 15.06 -32.24
CA LEU A 58 -5.11 15.51 -33.40
C LEU A 58 -5.32 17.01 -33.71
N ASN A 59 -6.41 17.60 -33.24
CA ASN A 59 -6.70 19.03 -33.39
C ASN A 59 -6.13 19.89 -32.26
N LEU A 60 -5.50 19.30 -31.25
CA LEU A 60 -4.87 20.07 -30.16
C LEU A 60 -3.68 20.87 -30.67
N GLY A 61 -3.60 22.12 -30.23
CA GLY A 61 -2.51 23.03 -30.54
C GLY A 61 -2.03 23.77 -29.30
N GLN A 62 -1.06 24.66 -29.50
CA GLN A 62 -0.61 25.55 -28.43
C GLN A 62 -1.79 26.42 -27.97
N GLY A 63 -2.05 26.41 -26.66
CA GLY A 63 -3.15 27.16 -26.06
C GLY A 63 -4.48 26.42 -25.96
N SER A 64 -4.58 25.18 -26.46
CA SER A 64 -5.75 24.33 -26.21
C SER A 64 -5.89 24.03 -24.72
N VAL A 65 -7.12 24.11 -24.20
CA VAL A 65 -7.46 23.76 -22.82
C VAL A 65 -8.26 22.47 -22.83
N ILE A 66 -7.84 21.49 -22.05
CA ILE A 66 -8.51 20.19 -21.91
C ILE A 66 -9.24 20.18 -20.58
N GLU A 67 -10.55 19.97 -20.64
CA GLU A 67 -11.37 19.78 -19.45
C GLU A 67 -11.18 18.36 -18.89
N LEU A 68 -10.94 18.28 -17.57
CA LEU A 68 -10.78 17.02 -16.85
C LEU A 68 -12.09 16.64 -16.17
N SER A 69 -12.31 15.35 -15.92
CA SER A 69 -13.54 14.86 -15.29
C SER A 69 -13.67 15.20 -13.80
N LYS A 70 -12.67 15.87 -13.22
CA LYS A 70 -12.56 16.11 -11.78
C LYS A 70 -12.90 17.55 -11.43
N LEU A 71 -13.72 17.75 -10.39
CA LEU A 71 -14.10 19.08 -9.94
C LEU A 71 -12.92 19.80 -9.25
N ALA A 72 -12.88 21.13 -9.41
CA ALA A 72 -11.92 21.96 -8.72
C ALA A 72 -12.10 21.87 -7.20
N GLY A 73 -11.00 21.69 -6.48
CA GLY A 73 -10.99 21.55 -5.03
C GLY A 73 -11.06 20.10 -4.53
N GLU A 74 -11.29 19.12 -5.40
CA GLU A 74 -11.17 17.71 -5.01
C GLU A 74 -9.69 17.31 -4.81
N PRO A 75 -9.39 16.46 -3.81
CA PRO A 75 -8.02 16.04 -3.56
C PRO A 75 -7.49 15.17 -4.71
N MET A 76 -6.27 15.44 -5.16
CA MET A 76 -5.52 14.68 -6.17
C MET A 76 -5.39 13.21 -5.78
N GLU A 77 -5.32 12.34 -6.79
CA GLU A 77 -5.13 10.90 -6.57
C GLU A 77 -3.64 10.56 -6.62
N VAL A 78 -3.19 9.75 -5.68
CA VAL A 78 -1.81 9.27 -5.61
C VAL A 78 -1.82 7.77 -5.84
N LEU A 79 -1.16 7.38 -6.92
CA LEU A 79 -1.07 6.01 -7.37
C LEU A 79 0.35 5.48 -7.20
N VAL A 80 0.46 4.21 -6.85
CA VAL A 80 1.72 3.47 -6.85
C VAL A 80 1.52 2.27 -7.76
N ASN A 81 2.37 2.13 -8.78
CA ASN A 81 2.21 1.12 -9.83
C ASN A 81 0.76 1.04 -10.35
N ASP A 82 0.19 2.20 -10.67
CA ASP A 82 -1.18 2.38 -11.22
C ASP A 82 -2.33 1.98 -10.28
N LYS A 83 -2.07 1.68 -9.01
CA LYS A 83 -3.09 1.43 -7.99
C LYS A 83 -3.24 2.64 -7.07
N LEU A 84 -4.48 3.06 -6.80
CA LEU A 84 -4.79 4.15 -5.88
C LEU A 84 -4.39 3.77 -4.46
N VAL A 85 -3.49 4.54 -3.85
CA VAL A 85 -3.04 4.30 -2.47
C VAL A 85 -3.34 5.45 -1.53
N ALA A 86 -3.45 6.68 -2.05
CA ALA A 86 -3.70 7.86 -1.25
C ALA A 86 -4.45 8.95 -2.03
N ARG A 87 -4.98 9.91 -1.29
CA ARG A 87 -5.50 11.17 -1.79
C ARG A 87 -4.73 12.31 -1.13
N GLY A 88 -4.60 13.44 -1.81
CA GLY A 88 -3.90 14.58 -1.25
C GLY A 88 -4.12 15.89 -1.97
N GLU A 89 -3.68 16.98 -1.37
CA GLU A 89 -3.81 18.33 -1.91
C GLU A 89 -2.46 18.81 -2.43
N ALA A 90 -2.49 19.56 -3.54
CA ALA A 90 -1.31 20.22 -4.06
C ALA A 90 -0.84 21.30 -3.08
N VAL A 91 0.44 21.26 -2.73
CA VAL A 91 1.11 22.25 -1.89
C VAL A 91 2.39 22.71 -2.56
N VAL A 92 2.88 23.89 -2.19
CA VAL A 92 4.18 24.38 -2.63
C VAL A 92 5.12 24.35 -1.44
N VAL A 93 6.27 23.68 -1.59
CA VAL A 93 7.31 23.57 -0.58
C VAL A 93 8.65 23.87 -1.24
N ASN A 94 9.38 24.87 -0.74
CA ASN A 94 10.67 25.29 -1.29
C ASN A 94 10.61 25.55 -2.81
N GLU A 95 9.58 26.27 -3.26
CA GLU A 95 9.31 26.58 -4.68
C GLU A 95 9.07 25.36 -5.57
N LYS A 96 8.88 24.17 -4.97
CA LYS A 96 8.55 22.93 -5.68
C LYS A 96 7.12 22.53 -5.37
N PHE A 97 6.47 21.91 -6.35
CA PHE A 97 5.19 21.25 -6.13
C PHE A 97 5.39 20.01 -5.24
N GLY A 98 4.50 19.86 -4.27
CA GLY A 98 4.38 18.69 -3.42
C GLY A 98 2.90 18.31 -3.26
N VAL A 99 2.67 17.17 -2.61
CA VAL A 99 1.32 16.71 -2.29
C VAL A 99 1.26 16.43 -0.80
N ARG A 100 0.35 17.09 -0.09
CA ARG A 100 0.03 16.76 1.28
C ARG A 100 -1.06 15.71 1.28
N LEU A 101 -0.74 14.51 1.79
CA LEU A 101 -1.72 13.43 1.88
C LEU A 101 -2.84 13.81 2.84
N THR A 102 -4.08 13.65 2.39
CA THR A 102 -5.29 13.84 3.19
C THR A 102 -5.87 12.50 3.65
N ASP A 103 -5.71 11.45 2.84
CA ASP A 103 -6.15 10.09 3.14
C ASP A 103 -5.17 9.08 2.53
N ILE A 104 -4.93 7.96 3.21
CA ILE A 104 -3.99 6.91 2.76
C ILE A 104 -4.37 5.54 3.33
N ILE A 105 -4.32 4.51 2.48
CA ILE A 105 -4.58 3.12 2.89
C ILE A 105 -3.55 2.61 3.90
N SER A 106 -3.90 1.58 4.66
CA SER A 106 -3.04 1.03 5.70
C SER A 106 -1.75 0.39 5.12
N PRO A 107 -0.65 0.32 5.88
CA PRO A 107 0.58 -0.32 5.40
C PRO A 107 0.38 -1.76 4.92
N ALA A 108 -0.49 -2.54 5.56
CA ALA A 108 -0.80 -3.91 5.16
C ALA A 108 -1.47 -3.95 3.77
N GLU A 109 -2.46 -3.08 3.55
CA GLU A 109 -3.15 -2.95 2.25
C GLU A 109 -2.21 -2.43 1.15
N ARG A 110 -1.22 -1.60 1.48
CA ARG A 110 -0.17 -1.19 0.52
C ARG A 110 0.66 -2.38 0.06
N VAL A 111 1.05 -3.28 0.95
CA VAL A 111 1.83 -4.47 0.56
C VAL A 111 0.99 -5.40 -0.34
N GLU A 112 -0.31 -5.52 -0.08
CA GLU A 112 -1.21 -6.28 -0.96
C GLU A 112 -1.39 -5.62 -2.32
N SER A 113 -1.41 -4.28 -2.39
CA SER A 113 -1.46 -3.55 -3.65
C SER A 113 -0.13 -3.64 -4.44
N LEU A 114 0.96 -4.15 -3.87
CA LEU A 114 2.21 -4.37 -4.61
C LEU A 114 2.34 -5.79 -5.21
N LYS A 115 1.39 -6.69 -4.95
CA LYS A 115 1.29 -7.99 -5.63
C LYS A 115 0.80 -7.86 -7.07
#